data_AF-A0A7W0W2K8-F1
#
_entry.id   AF-A0A7W0W2K8-F1
#
_cell.length_a   1.000
_cell.length_b   1.000
_cell.length_c   1.000
_cell.angle_alpha   90.00
_cell.angle_beta   90.00
_cell.angle_gamma   90.00
#
_symmetry.space_group_name_H-M   'P 1'
#
loop_
_entity.id
_entity.type
_entity.pdbx_description
1 polymer ?
#
loop_
_entity_poly.entity_id
_entity_poly.type
_entity_poly.pdbx_seq_one_letter_code
_entity_poly.pdbx_strand_id
1 'polypeptide(L)'
;MVGNRLDQSPIAFRLLPETFTLSDLQQMYELLLGKRLHKASFRRALQAAWLVEATDEWRSEGRGRPAQLYRYAPRKKRRSQRGVRFDLLQP
;
A
#
# COMPACT_ATOMS: atom_id res chain seq x y z
N MET A 1 12.63 23.50 -3.17
CA MET A 1 12.66 22.15 -2.54
C MET A 1 11.82 22.19 -1.27
N VAL A 2 10.53 21.85 -1.33
CA VAL A 2 9.70 21.72 -0.12
C VAL A 2 9.51 20.24 0.14
N GLY A 3 10.36 19.70 1.02
CA GLY A 3 10.33 18.32 1.44
C GLY A 3 9.21 18.07 2.43
N ASN A 4 7.97 18.05 1.98
CA ASN A 4 6.89 17.50 2.77
C ASN A 4 6.78 16.01 2.46
N ARG A 5 7.77 15.25 2.96
CA ARG A 5 7.73 13.77 3.00
C ARG A 5 6.77 13.36 4.10
N LEU A 6 5.52 13.77 3.95
CA LEU A 6 4.44 13.20 4.71
C LEU A 6 4.42 11.75 4.28
N ASP A 7 4.56 10.84 5.26
CA ASP A 7 4.17 9.46 5.08
C ASP A 7 2.74 9.49 4.53
N GLN A 8 2.56 9.41 3.21
CA GLN A 8 1.24 9.44 2.55
C GLN A 8 0.43 8.17 2.86
N SER A 9 1.06 7.26 3.60
CA SER A 9 0.53 5.96 3.96
C SER A 9 -0.85 6.03 4.62
N PRO A 10 -1.08 6.84 5.67
CA PRO A 10 -2.40 6.92 6.29
C PRO A 10 -3.46 7.54 5.38
N ILE A 11 -3.07 8.35 4.39
CA ILE A 11 -4.02 9.04 3.49
C ILE A 11 -4.52 8.05 2.44
N ALA A 12 -3.63 7.28 1.80
CA ALA A 12 -4.02 6.30 0.78
C ALA A 12 -5.03 5.28 1.32
N PHE A 13 -4.88 4.82 2.57
CA PHE A 13 -5.83 3.88 3.19
C PHE A 13 -7.19 4.52 3.51
N ARG A 14 -7.27 5.82 3.76
CA ARG A 14 -8.54 6.53 4.02
C ARG A 14 -9.36 6.75 2.75
N LEU A 15 -8.73 6.70 1.58
CA LEU A 15 -9.37 6.88 0.28
C LEU A 15 -9.89 5.56 -0.31
N LEU A 16 -9.54 4.43 0.31
CA LEU A 16 -9.96 3.11 -0.12
C LEU A 16 -11.15 2.62 0.73
N PRO A 17 -11.97 1.70 0.18
CA PRO A 17 -12.97 0.97 0.96
C PRO A 17 -12.32 0.18 2.11
N GLU A 18 -13.11 -0.30 3.07
CA GLU A 18 -12.61 -1.07 4.23
C GLU A 18 -11.74 -2.29 3.82
N THR A 19 -12.11 -2.94 2.71
CA THR A 19 -11.34 -4.00 2.08
C THR A 19 -10.99 -3.65 0.63
N PHE A 20 -9.71 -3.83 0.28
CA PHE A 20 -9.15 -3.44 -1.01
C PHE A 20 -8.14 -4.48 -1.49
N THR A 21 -7.88 -4.50 -2.80
CA THR A 21 -6.79 -5.30 -3.35
C THR A 21 -5.46 -4.55 -3.21
N LEU A 22 -4.32 -5.27 -3.25
CA LEU A 22 -3.02 -4.60 -3.31
C LEU A 22 -2.83 -3.78 -4.60
N SER A 23 -3.56 -4.12 -5.66
CA SER A 23 -3.58 -3.36 -6.91
C SER A 23 -4.28 -2.02 -6.71
N ASP A 24 -5.43 -1.99 -6.03
CA ASP A 24 -6.15 -0.76 -5.68
C ASP A 24 -5.25 0.18 -4.88
N LEU A 25 -4.58 -0.37 -3.87
CA LEU A 25 -3.66 0.39 -3.03
C LEU A 25 -2.45 0.90 -3.83
N GLN A 26 -1.87 0.08 -4.70
CA GLN A 26 -0.77 0.52 -5.56
C GLN A 26 -1.21 1.69 -6.45
N GLN A 27 -2.36 1.57 -7.12
CA GLN A 27 -2.89 2.64 -7.98
C GLN A 27 -3.10 3.94 -7.21
N MET A 28 -3.66 3.86 -6.00
CA MET A 28 -3.86 5.04 -5.15
C MET A 28 -2.53 5.73 -4.81
N TYR A 29 -1.50 4.98 -4.45
CA TYR A 29 -0.17 5.55 -4.21
C TYR A 29 0.46 6.12 -5.48
N GLU A 30 0.30 5.46 -6.63
CA GLU A 30 0.81 5.96 -7.90
C GLU A 30 0.17 7.30 -8.28
N LEU A 31 -1.14 7.45 -8.04
CA LEU A 31 -1.88 8.70 -8.24
C LEU A 31 -1.40 9.80 -7.28
N LEU A 32 -1.25 9.49 -5.99
CA LEU A 32 -0.80 10.45 -4.97
C LEU A 32 0.67 10.88 -5.15
N LEU A 33 1.51 10.00 -5.69
CA LEU A 33 2.93 10.26 -5.95
C LEU A 33 3.19 10.79 -7.37
N GLY A 34 2.21 10.71 -8.27
CA GLY A 34 2.36 11.10 -9.67
C GLY A 34 3.37 10.24 -10.45
N LYS A 35 3.58 8.98 -10.05
CA LYS A 35 4.55 8.07 -10.70
C LYS A 35 4.14 6.61 -10.56
N ARG A 36 4.64 5.75 -11.46
CA ARG A 36 4.46 4.29 -11.35
C ARG A 36 5.36 3.69 -10.27
N LEU A 37 4.88 2.61 -9.66
CA LEU A 37 5.60 1.85 -8.65
C LEU A 37 5.82 0.42 -9.13
N HIS A 38 7.03 -0.10 -8.90
CA HIS A 38 7.29 -1.50 -9.18
C HIS A 38 6.49 -2.41 -8.23
N LYS A 39 5.66 -3.29 -8.80
CA LYS A 39 4.72 -4.15 -8.08
C LYS A 39 5.38 -5.00 -7.00
N ALA A 40 6.52 -5.62 -7.29
CA ALA A 40 7.20 -6.48 -6.30
C ALA A 40 7.78 -5.67 -5.14
N SER A 41 8.35 -4.50 -5.46
CA SER A 41 8.95 -3.61 -4.47
C SER A 41 7.89 -3.03 -3.54
N PHE A 42 6.74 -2.65 -4.11
CA PHE A 42 5.58 -2.17 -3.35
C PHE A 42 5.05 -3.21 -2.36
N ARG A 43 4.85 -4.46 -2.82
CA ARG A 43 4.40 -5.57 -1.97
C ARG A 43 5.39 -5.86 -0.83
N ARG A 44 6.68 -5.92 -1.13
CA ARG A 44 7.73 -6.11 -0.11
C ARG A 44 7.72 -5.00 0.93
N ALA A 45 7.52 -3.75 0.49
CA ALA A 45 7.49 -2.60 1.37
C ALA A 45 6.28 -2.62 2.33
N LEU A 46 5.09 -2.99 1.82
CA LEU A 46 3.89 -3.17 2.65
C LEU A 46 4.05 -4.28 3.70
N GLN A 47 4.61 -5.42 3.30
CA GLN A 47 4.88 -6.54 4.20
C GLN A 47 5.90 -6.16 5.29
N ALA A 48 7.02 -5.52 4.91
CA ALA A 48 8.06 -5.11 5.86
C ALA A 48 7.55 -4.11 6.91
N ALA A 49 6.53 -3.34 6.54
CA ALA A 49 5.93 -2.30 7.37
C ALA A 49 4.71 -2.76 8.15
N TRP A 50 4.21 -3.96 7.90
CA TRP A 50 3.05 -4.53 8.59
C TRP A 50 1.84 -3.58 8.55
N LEU A 51 1.60 -2.97 7.40
CA LEU A 51 0.54 -1.97 7.21
C LEU A 51 -0.81 -2.59 6.84
N VAL A 52 -0.79 -3.80 6.29
CA VAL A 52 -1.97 -4.49 5.78
C VAL A 52 -2.00 -5.91 6.28
N GLU A 53 -3.21 -6.43 6.48
CA GLU A 53 -3.46 -7.85 6.75
C GLU A 53 -4.32 -8.45 5.64
N ALA A 54 -4.01 -9.69 5.29
CA ALA A 54 -4.80 -10.46 4.36
C ALA A 54 -6.12 -10.87 5.01
N THR A 55 -7.19 -10.87 4.22
CA THR A 55 -8.48 -11.45 4.59
C THR A 55 -8.65 -12.83 3.93
N ASP A 56 -9.67 -13.55 4.33
CA ASP A 56 -10.08 -14.82 3.69
C ASP A 56 -10.94 -14.58 2.43
N GLU A 57 -11.15 -13.32 2.07
CA GLU A 57 -11.99 -12.91 0.94
C GLU A 57 -11.16 -12.61 -0.31
N TRP A 58 -11.79 -12.83 -1.45
CA TRP A 58 -11.18 -12.67 -2.77
C TRP A 58 -12.15 -11.91 -3.68
N ARG A 59 -11.64 -10.92 -4.41
CA ARG A 59 -12.41 -10.14 -5.39
C ARG A 59 -12.03 -10.55 -6.81
N SER A 60 -13.02 -10.86 -7.64
CA SER A 60 -12.80 -11.06 -9.06
C SER A 60 -12.76 -9.72 -9.78
N GLU A 61 -11.62 -9.37 -10.37
CA GLU A 61 -11.45 -8.17 -11.21
C GLU A 61 -11.48 -8.60 -12.68
N GLY A 62 -12.67 -8.95 -13.18
CA GLY A 62 -12.89 -9.33 -14.58
C GLY A 62 -12.28 -10.68 -14.96
N ARG A 63 -11.64 -10.76 -16.14
CA ARG A 63 -11.01 -12.00 -16.63
C ARG A 63 -9.64 -12.19 -15.99
N GLY A 64 -9.55 -13.07 -15.00
CA GLY A 64 -8.28 -13.46 -14.38
C GLY A 64 -8.47 -14.23 -13.07
N ARG A 65 -7.35 -14.55 -12.41
CA ARG A 65 -7.37 -15.09 -11.05
C ARG A 65 -7.90 -13.99 -10.11
N PRO A 66 -8.83 -14.30 -9.20
CA PRO A 66 -9.30 -13.31 -8.24
C PRO A 66 -8.13 -12.80 -7.38
N ALA A 67 -8.22 -11.54 -6.96
CA ALA A 67 -7.26 -10.87 -6.10
C ALA A 67 -7.68 -11.02 -4.64
N GLN A 68 -6.73 -11.35 -3.77
CA GLN A 68 -6.98 -11.41 -2.34
C GLN A 68 -7.29 -10.00 -1.81
N LEU A 69 -8.28 -9.90 -0.94
CA LEU A 69 -8.63 -8.66 -0.26
C LEU A 69 -7.78 -8.48 1.00
N TYR A 70 -7.45 -7.23 1.27
CA TYR A 70 -6.67 -6.78 2.42
C TYR A 70 -7.40 -5.66 3.13
N ARG A 71 -7.09 -5.48 4.41
CA ARG A 71 -7.52 -4.32 5.20
C ARG A 71 -6.33 -3.62 5.83
N TYR A 72 -6.52 -2.34 6.15
CA TYR A 72 -5.51 -1.56 6.86
C TYR A 72 -5.41 -2.02 8.31
N ALA A 73 -4.25 -2.57 8.69
CA ALA A 73 -4.01 -3.13 10.01
C ALA A 73 -2.57 -2.87 10.45
N PRO A 74 -2.21 -1.60 10.74
CA PRO A 74 -0.85 -1.24 11.11
C PRO A 74 -0.48 -1.87 12.47
N ARG A 75 0.47 -2.81 12.48
CA ARG A 75 1.00 -3.36 13.74
C ARG A 75 2.01 -2.38 14.34
N LYS A 76 1.80 -1.94 15.60
CA LYS A 76 2.77 -1.12 16.33
C LYS A 76 4.10 -1.88 16.49
N LYS A 77 5.15 -1.48 15.75
CA LYS A 77 6.53 -1.88 16.09
C LYS A 77 6.97 -1.14 17.35
N ARG A 78 7.61 -1.85 18.29
CA ARG A 78 8.39 -1.24 19.37
C ARG A 78 9.60 -0.50 18.74
N ARG A 79 9.59 0.83 18.83
CA ARG A 79 10.71 1.79 18.80
C ARG A 79 11.69 1.93 17.61
N SER A 80 11.64 1.15 16.52
CA SER A 80 12.50 1.40 15.33
C SER A 80 11.70 1.99 14.14
N GLN A 81 11.43 3.30 14.23
CA GLN A 81 10.74 4.05 13.18
C GLN A 81 11.68 4.39 12.02
N ARG A 82 11.49 3.71 10.88
CA ARG A 82 11.64 4.36 9.57
C ARG A 82 10.35 4.06 8.82
N GLY A 83 9.51 5.07 8.61
CA GLY A 83 8.34 4.96 7.75
C GLY A 83 8.72 4.42 6.38
N VAL A 84 7.79 3.73 5.72
CA VAL A 84 8.05 3.24 4.36
C VAL A 84 8.12 4.43 3.43
N ARG A 85 9.29 4.62 2.82
CA ARG A 85 9.51 5.64 1.81
C ARG A 85 9.13 5.08 0.45
N PHE A 86 7.82 5.04 0.18
CA PHE A 86 7.30 4.61 -1.12
C PHE A 86 7.78 5.51 -2.27
N ASP A 87 8.15 6.75 -1.96
CA ASP A 87 8.80 7.69 -2.88
C ASP A 87 10.17 7.21 -3.40
N LEU A 88 10.82 6.27 -2.72
CA LEU A 88 12.13 5.73 -3.15
C LEU A 88 12.01 4.45 -3.98
N LEU A 89 10.80 3.90 -4.14
CA LEU A 89 10.61 2.77 -5.05
C LEU A 89 10.73 3.30 -6.48
N GLN A 90 11.75 2.80 -7.17
CA GLN A 90 11.94 3.01 -8.60
C GLN A 90 10.92 2.17 -9.39
N PRO A 91 10.50 2.64 -10.59
CA PRO A 91 9.60 1.89 -11.47
C PRO A 91 10.16 0.53 -11.89
#